data_AF-A0A349HNX4-F1
#
_entry.id   AF-A0A349HNX4-F1
#
_cell.length_a   1.000
_cell.length_b   1.000
_cell.length_c   1.000
_cell.angle_alpha   90.00
_cell.angle_beta   90.00
_cell.angle_gamma   90.00
#
_symmetry.space_group_name_H-M   'P 1'
#
loop_
_entity.id
_entity.type
_entity.pdbx_description
1 polymer ?
#
loop_
_entity_poly.entity_id
_entity_poly.type
_entity_poly.pdbx_seq_one_letter_code
_entity_poly.pdbx_strand_id
1 'polypeptide(L)'
;MFFISNHSFSVSGGVEGIERRMIYIPFYKEIENPDVFLKEKIIGLLPKGKESGAHEGKIFDERPALIGMALRGIDMFIRNNHHFTMPSWVSKERDRWLVESDSVTQFLHDKIYDNIQIITPKEMYEMYKEWCDEEGKKPYGKNNFYEKVRMQKRIETGRSITGDVFRIKGTPKEEKDFQDEIPF
;
A
#
# COMPACT_ATOMS: atom_id res chain seq x y z
N MET A 1 -0.04 2.60 -15.67
CA MET A 1 -1.22 1.71 -15.69
C MET A 1 -2.06 2.07 -14.48
N PHE A 2 -3.37 2.25 -14.64
CA PHE A 2 -4.27 2.58 -13.54
C PHE A 2 -5.13 1.36 -13.22
N PHE A 3 -5.22 1.01 -11.95
CA PHE A 3 -6.09 -0.04 -11.45
C PHE A 3 -7.09 0.57 -10.49
N ILE A 4 -8.36 0.21 -10.66
CA ILE A 4 -9.45 0.64 -9.80
C ILE A 4 -10.17 -0.63 -9.34
N SER A 5 -10.34 -0.77 -8.04
CA SER A 5 -10.94 -1.94 -7.43
C SER A 5 -11.68 -1.54 -6.15
N ASN A 6 -12.81 -2.19 -5.91
CA ASN A 6 -13.55 -2.09 -4.64
C ASN A 6 -13.02 -3.08 -3.58
N HIS A 7 -12.06 -3.92 -3.96
CA HIS A 7 -11.40 -4.88 -3.08
C HIS A 7 -9.89 -4.63 -3.06
N SER A 8 -9.26 -4.91 -1.92
CA SER A 8 -7.80 -4.90 -1.80
C SER A 8 -7.17 -5.82 -2.84
N PHE A 9 -6.11 -5.35 -3.49
CA PHE A 9 -5.38 -6.15 -4.47
C PHE A 9 -4.68 -7.32 -3.77
N SER A 10 -4.81 -8.52 -4.33
CA SER A 10 -4.02 -9.68 -3.93
C SER A 10 -2.95 -9.95 -5.00
N VAL A 11 -1.71 -10.15 -4.56
CA VAL A 11 -0.56 -10.37 -5.46
C VAL A 11 -0.07 -11.80 -5.30
N SER A 12 -0.09 -12.57 -6.40
CA SER A 12 0.56 -13.87 -6.48
C SER A 12 2.02 -13.70 -6.95
N GLY A 13 2.97 -14.39 -6.32
CA GLY A 13 4.39 -14.37 -6.73
C GLY A 13 5.30 -13.36 -6.03
N GLY A 14 4.86 -12.76 -4.92
CA GLY A 14 5.67 -11.84 -4.11
C GLY A 14 5.34 -10.37 -4.38
N VAL A 15 5.31 -9.59 -3.30
CA VAL A 15 4.82 -8.20 -3.30
C VAL A 15 5.90 -7.17 -3.62
N GLU A 16 7.18 -7.55 -3.52
CA GLU A 16 8.34 -6.64 -3.59
C GLU A 16 8.46 -5.88 -4.93
N GLY A 17 8.07 -6.53 -6.03
CA GLY A 17 8.10 -5.91 -7.36
C GLY A 17 7.01 -4.85 -7.57
N ILE A 18 5.84 -5.07 -6.97
CA ILE A 18 4.68 -4.18 -7.02
C ILE A 18 4.83 -3.04 -6.02
N GLU A 19 5.35 -3.33 -4.82
CA GLU A 19 5.64 -2.36 -3.76
C GLU A 19 6.46 -1.15 -4.28
N ARG A 20 7.47 -1.39 -5.12
CA ARG A 20 8.33 -0.33 -5.67
C ARG A 20 7.72 0.47 -6.81
N ARG A 21 6.62 0.00 -7.41
CA ARG A 21 6.08 0.53 -8.68
C ARG A 21 4.62 0.96 -8.61
N MET A 22 3.96 0.67 -7.49
CA MET A 22 2.54 0.97 -7.27
C MET A 22 2.39 2.09 -6.26
N ILE A 23 1.56 3.08 -6.61
CA ILE A 23 1.05 4.07 -5.66
C ILE A 23 -0.34 3.59 -5.25
N TYR A 24 -0.53 3.31 -3.97
CA TYR A 24 -1.81 2.83 -3.42
C TYR A 24 -2.57 4.00 -2.78
N ILE A 25 -3.72 4.36 -3.35
CA ILE A 25 -4.55 5.46 -2.85
C ILE A 25 -5.93 4.89 -2.49
N PRO A 26 -6.19 4.58 -1.21
CA PRO A 26 -7.49 4.10 -0.78
C PRO A 26 -8.51 5.23 -0.68
N PHE A 27 -9.75 4.96 -1.08
CA PHE A 27 -10.90 5.84 -0.87
C PHE A 27 -11.85 5.19 0.14
N TYR A 28 -11.83 5.67 1.38
CA TYR A 28 -12.69 5.12 2.45
C TYR A 28 -14.07 5.77 2.52
N LYS A 29 -14.20 6.99 1.97
CA LYS A 29 -15.48 7.71 1.98
C LYS A 29 -16.34 7.26 0.81
N GLU A 30 -17.55 6.84 1.12
CA GLU A 30 -18.58 6.62 0.12
C GLU A 30 -19.06 7.95 -0.45
N ILE A 31 -19.31 7.97 -1.76
CA ILE A 31 -19.92 9.11 -2.44
C ILE A 31 -21.43 8.90 -2.39
N GLU A 32 -22.09 9.51 -1.40
CA GLU A 32 -23.53 9.32 -1.16
C GLU A 32 -24.41 9.81 -2.34
N ASN A 33 -24.00 10.91 -2.98
CA ASN A 33 -24.75 11.55 -4.06
C ASN A 33 -23.85 11.76 -5.28
N PRO A 34 -23.53 10.68 -6.03
CA PRO A 34 -22.63 10.78 -7.16
C PRO A 34 -23.25 11.62 -8.26
N ASP A 35 -22.49 12.58 -8.76
CA ASP A 35 -22.90 13.40 -9.89
C ASP A 35 -22.80 12.60 -11.19
N VAL A 36 -23.92 12.01 -11.60
CA VAL A 36 -24.01 11.17 -12.81
C VAL A 36 -23.74 11.95 -14.10
N PHE A 37 -23.73 13.29 -14.04
CA PHE A 37 -23.47 14.18 -15.17
C PHE A 37 -22.11 14.89 -15.07
N LEU A 38 -21.23 14.43 -14.17
CA LEU A 38 -19.93 15.05 -13.93
C LEU A 38 -19.11 15.20 -15.22
N LYS A 39 -19.12 14.18 -16.08
CA LYS A 39 -18.40 14.21 -17.35
C LYS A 39 -18.90 15.34 -18.24
N GLU A 40 -20.21 15.43 -18.45
CA GLU A 40 -20.88 16.44 -19.28
C GLU A 40 -20.63 17.84 -18.74
N LYS A 41 -20.62 18.00 -17.41
CA LYS A 41 -20.26 19.26 -16.76
C LYS A 41 -18.79 19.61 -17.01
N ILE A 42 -17.84 18.69 -16.84
CA ILE A 42 -16.40 18.92 -17.07
C ILE A 42 -16.14 19.40 -18.50
N ILE A 43 -16.76 18.78 -19.49
CA ILE A 43 -16.57 19.13 -20.91
C ILE A 43 -17.40 20.34 -21.37
N GLY A 44 -18.16 20.96 -20.46
CA GLY A 44 -18.94 22.17 -20.75
C GLY A 44 -20.23 21.94 -21.54
N LEU A 45 -20.82 20.74 -21.49
CA LEU A 45 -22.14 20.47 -22.08
C LEU A 45 -23.30 20.77 -21.13
N LEU A 46 -23.07 20.68 -19.82
CA LEU A 46 -24.06 20.98 -18.78
C LEU A 46 -23.54 22.04 -17.81
N PRO A 47 -24.44 22.83 -17.17
CA PRO A 47 -24.06 23.83 -16.18
C PRO A 47 -23.44 23.18 -14.95
N LYS A 48 -22.46 23.88 -14.35
CA LYS A 48 -21.83 23.45 -13.10
C LYS A 48 -22.85 23.41 -11.96
N GLY A 49 -22.75 22.42 -11.09
CA GLY A 49 -23.61 22.32 -9.91
C GLY A 49 -23.11 23.18 -8.75
N LYS A 50 -23.80 23.06 -7.62
CA LYS A 50 -23.52 23.79 -6.37
C LYS A 50 -22.09 23.57 -5.86
N GLU A 51 -21.51 22.41 -6.14
CA GLU A 51 -20.14 22.04 -5.81
C GLU A 51 -19.08 23.00 -6.39
N SER A 52 -19.44 23.74 -7.44
CA SER A 52 -18.52 24.66 -8.12
C SER A 52 -18.53 26.10 -7.54
N GLY A 53 -19.26 26.35 -6.45
CA GLY A 53 -19.24 27.62 -5.72
C GLY A 53 -19.55 28.84 -6.61
N ALA A 54 -18.59 29.77 -6.74
CA ALA A 54 -18.74 30.97 -7.59
C ALA A 54 -18.93 30.68 -9.09
N HIS A 55 -18.80 29.43 -9.51
CA HIS A 55 -19.04 28.96 -10.87
C HIS A 55 -20.35 28.19 -11.02
N GLU A 56 -21.18 28.07 -9.98
CA GLU A 56 -22.52 27.46 -10.07
C GLU A 56 -23.32 28.08 -11.23
N GLY A 57 -23.96 27.21 -12.03
CA GLY A 57 -24.77 27.62 -13.19
C GLY A 57 -23.98 28.04 -14.42
N LYS A 58 -22.65 28.21 -14.35
CA LYS A 58 -21.82 28.54 -15.52
C LYS A 58 -21.62 27.31 -16.41
N ILE A 59 -21.29 27.57 -17.68
CA ILE A 59 -20.99 26.52 -18.67
C ILE A 59 -19.64 26.85 -19.30
N PHE A 60 -18.65 25.98 -19.09
CA PHE A 60 -17.33 26.09 -19.70
C PHE A 60 -16.59 24.75 -19.65
N ASP A 61 -15.71 24.54 -20.63
CA ASP A 61 -14.86 23.35 -20.74
C ASP A 61 -13.64 23.46 -19.80
N GLU A 62 -13.52 22.51 -18.88
CA GLU A 62 -12.42 22.44 -17.91
C GLU A 62 -11.21 21.64 -18.41
N ARG A 63 -11.35 20.90 -19.52
CA ARG A 63 -10.25 20.05 -20.03
C ARG A 63 -8.96 20.84 -20.28
N PRO A 64 -8.98 22.07 -20.84
CA PRO A 64 -7.76 22.86 -20.99
C PRO A 64 -7.09 23.16 -19.65
N ALA A 65 -7.87 23.43 -18.60
CA ALA A 65 -7.34 23.68 -17.26
C ALA A 65 -6.77 22.41 -16.62
N LEU A 66 -7.42 21.27 -16.78
CA LEU A 66 -6.93 19.96 -16.31
C LEU A 66 -5.60 19.58 -16.98
N ILE A 67 -5.49 19.79 -18.31
CA ILE A 67 -4.23 19.57 -19.04
C ILE A 67 -3.16 20.56 -18.55
N GLY A 68 -3.51 21.84 -18.37
CA GLY A 68 -2.59 22.84 -17.83
C GLY A 68 -2.07 22.48 -16.43
N MET A 69 -2.92 21.90 -15.58
CA MET A 69 -2.53 21.39 -14.27
C MET A 69 -1.55 20.21 -14.39
N ALA A 70 -1.81 19.26 -15.30
CA ALA A 70 -0.89 18.15 -15.56
C ALA A 70 0.47 18.62 -16.08
N LEU A 71 0.50 19.61 -16.99
CA LEU A 71 1.74 20.20 -17.51
C LEU A 71 2.57 20.86 -16.41
N ARG A 72 1.93 21.60 -15.49
CA ARG A 72 2.61 22.15 -14.30
C ARG A 72 3.18 21.03 -13.42
N GLY A 73 2.43 19.95 -13.24
CA GLY A 73 2.92 18.76 -12.52
C GLY A 73 4.18 18.16 -13.14
N ILE A 74 4.29 18.12 -14.47
CA ILE A 74 5.49 17.65 -15.18
C ILE A 74 6.70 18.56 -14.90
N ASP A 75 6.53 19.88 -14.97
CA ASP A 75 7.61 20.82 -14.65
C ASP A 75 8.10 20.64 -13.20
N MET A 76 7.17 20.50 -12.24
CA MET A 76 7.53 20.19 -10.85
C MET A 76 8.30 18.88 -10.73
N PHE A 77 7.88 17.84 -11.45
CA PHE A 77 8.54 16.53 -11.44
C PHE A 77 9.98 16.60 -11.99
N ILE A 78 10.20 17.31 -13.09
CA ILE A 78 11.54 17.52 -13.68
C ILE A 78 12.44 18.28 -12.70
N ARG A 79 11.92 19.37 -12.09
CA ARG A 79 12.65 20.15 -11.08
C ARG A 79 13.02 19.32 -9.86
N ASN A 80 12.20 18.34 -9.49
CA ASN A 80 12.48 17.40 -8.41
C ASN A 80 13.33 16.19 -8.85
N ASN A 81 14.15 16.36 -9.90
CA ASN A 81 15.00 15.30 -10.46
C ASN A 81 14.25 13.99 -10.76
N HIS A 82 13.03 14.08 -11.28
CA HIS A 82 12.18 12.93 -11.60
C HIS A 82 11.79 12.06 -10.37
N HIS A 83 11.76 12.66 -9.18
CA HIS A 83 11.24 12.01 -7.98
C HIS A 83 9.82 12.50 -7.70
N PHE A 84 8.92 11.56 -7.43
CA PHE A 84 7.60 11.90 -6.89
C PHE A 84 7.72 12.18 -5.38
N THR A 85 7.10 13.27 -4.94
CA THR A 85 6.90 13.52 -3.51
C THR A 85 5.67 12.74 -3.06
N MET A 86 5.88 11.73 -2.23
CA MET A 86 4.79 10.92 -1.68
C MET A 86 4.35 11.47 -0.33
N PRO A 87 3.07 11.82 -0.13
CA PRO A 87 2.57 12.16 1.19
C PRO A 87 2.75 10.98 2.15
N SER A 88 3.12 11.27 3.40
CA SER A 88 3.36 10.27 4.43
C SER A 88 2.16 9.33 4.66
N TRP A 89 0.94 9.83 4.58
CA TRP A 89 -0.27 9.01 4.72
C TRP A 89 -0.41 7.95 3.61
N VAL A 90 -0.01 8.26 2.37
CA VAL A 90 -0.06 7.30 1.25
C VAL A 90 0.96 6.18 1.48
N SER A 91 2.14 6.52 1.99
CA SER A 91 3.14 5.49 2.36
C SER A 91 2.61 4.57 3.46
N LYS A 92 2.01 5.13 4.51
CA LYS A 92 1.42 4.36 5.61
C LYS A 92 0.30 3.42 5.14
N GLU A 93 -0.58 3.89 4.25
CA GLU A 93 -1.65 3.04 3.71
C GLU A 93 -1.12 1.94 2.79
N ARG A 94 -0.08 2.22 2.00
CA ARG A 94 0.61 1.17 1.22
C ARG A 94 1.21 0.12 2.16
N ASP A 95 1.87 0.54 3.23
CA ASP A 95 2.52 -0.38 4.18
C ASP A 95 1.49 -1.21 4.93
N ARG A 96 0.35 -0.61 5.33
CA ARG A 96 -0.80 -1.33 5.88
C ARG A 96 -1.34 -2.36 4.89
N TRP A 97 -1.62 -1.95 3.65
CA TRP A 97 -2.09 -2.87 2.61
C TRP A 97 -1.10 -4.01 2.38
N LEU A 98 0.20 -3.75 2.41
CA LEU A 98 1.23 -4.78 2.25
C LEU A 98 1.13 -5.85 3.34
N VAL A 99 1.02 -5.40 4.60
CA VAL A 99 0.81 -6.28 5.74
C VAL A 99 -0.49 -7.06 5.57
N GLU A 100 -1.59 -6.38 5.26
CA GLU A 100 -2.91 -6.99 5.08
C GLU A 100 -2.99 -7.97 3.90
N SER A 101 -2.20 -7.77 2.85
CA SER A 101 -2.29 -8.55 1.61
C SER A 101 -1.67 -9.95 1.71
N ASP A 102 -0.82 -10.22 2.70
CA ASP A 102 -0.09 -11.46 2.81
C ASP A 102 -0.19 -12.05 4.22
N SER A 103 -0.87 -13.20 4.35
CA SER A 103 -1.08 -13.86 5.64
C SER A 103 0.22 -14.26 6.34
N VAL A 104 1.31 -14.50 5.59
CA VAL A 104 2.64 -14.72 6.18
C VAL A 104 3.18 -13.43 6.78
N THR A 105 3.05 -12.31 6.09
CA THR A 105 3.46 -10.99 6.59
C THR A 105 2.66 -10.59 7.84
N GLN A 106 1.33 -10.79 7.84
CA GLN A 106 0.48 -10.58 9.03
C GLN A 106 0.92 -11.45 10.22
N PHE A 107 1.06 -12.77 10.01
CA PHE A 107 1.53 -13.69 11.04
C PHE A 107 2.85 -13.24 11.67
N LEU A 108 3.81 -12.86 10.81
CA LEU A 108 5.11 -12.39 11.27
C LEU A 108 5.02 -11.04 12.01
N HIS A 109 4.00 -10.22 11.75
CA HIS A 109 3.80 -8.97 12.48
C HIS A 109 3.12 -9.23 13.84
N ASP A 110 2.16 -10.15 13.89
CA ASP A 110 1.31 -10.37 15.07
C ASP A 110 1.94 -11.30 16.11
N LYS A 111 2.61 -12.37 15.67
CA LYS A 111 3.16 -13.42 16.55
C LYS A 111 4.68 -13.37 16.67
N ILE A 112 5.38 -12.77 15.72
CA ILE A 112 6.84 -12.70 15.70
C ILE A 112 7.29 -11.27 15.98
N TYR A 113 7.52 -10.95 17.26
CA TYR A 113 8.02 -9.65 17.67
C TYR A 113 9.39 -9.32 17.06
N ASP A 114 9.68 -8.02 16.91
CA ASP A 114 10.98 -7.45 16.51
C ASP A 114 12.08 -7.62 17.57
N ASN A 115 12.12 -8.79 18.21
CA ASN A 115 13.21 -9.23 19.08
C ASN A 115 14.10 -10.22 18.33
N ILE A 116 15.38 -10.26 18.68
CA ILE A 116 16.30 -11.25 18.13
C ILE A 116 15.84 -12.63 18.57
N GLN A 117 15.31 -13.41 17.63
CA GLN A 117 14.83 -14.77 17.86
C GLN A 117 15.42 -15.72 16.81
N ILE A 118 15.72 -16.94 17.24
CA ILE A 118 16.15 -18.04 16.38
C ILE A 118 15.08 -19.12 16.47
N ILE A 119 14.38 -19.38 15.36
CA ILE A 119 13.26 -20.32 15.32
C ILE A 119 13.52 -21.33 14.21
N THR A 120 13.24 -22.61 14.44
CA THR A 120 13.35 -23.61 13.37
C THR A 120 12.21 -23.45 12.36
N PRO A 121 12.41 -23.80 11.07
CA PRO A 121 11.36 -23.73 10.07
C PRO A 121 10.10 -24.53 10.45
N LYS A 122 10.28 -25.67 11.13
CA LYS A 122 9.18 -26.50 11.59
C LYS A 122 8.32 -25.78 12.63
N GLU A 123 8.94 -25.27 13.69
CA GLU A 123 8.24 -24.52 14.75
C GLU A 123 7.54 -23.29 14.17
N MET A 124 8.23 -22.55 13.30
CA MET A 124 7.68 -21.36 12.67
C MET A 124 6.43 -21.66 11.83
N TYR A 125 6.43 -22.80 11.12
CA TYR A 125 5.27 -23.22 10.34
C TYR A 125 4.11 -23.74 11.22
N GLU A 126 4.41 -24.37 12.36
CA GLU A 126 3.40 -24.80 13.32
C GLU A 126 2.68 -23.58 13.93
N MET A 127 3.43 -22.59 14.41
CA MET A 127 2.88 -21.32 14.89
C MET A 127 2.04 -20.59 13.83
N TYR A 128 2.48 -20.61 12.57
CA TYR A 128 1.74 -20.01 11.46
C TYR A 128 0.40 -20.71 11.21
N LYS A 129 0.35 -22.04 11.27
CA LYS A 129 -0.90 -22.79 11.11
C LYS A 129 -1.87 -22.49 12.25
N GLU A 130 -1.39 -22.49 13.49
CA GLU A 130 -2.21 -22.17 14.66
C GLU A 130 -2.78 -20.77 14.56
N TRP A 131 -1.98 -19.77 14.20
CA TRP A 131 -2.46 -18.42 13.96
C TRP A 131 -3.46 -18.35 12.80
N CYS A 132 -3.23 -19.09 11.72
CA CYS A 132 -4.19 -19.19 10.62
C CYS A 132 -5.54 -19.75 11.08
N ASP A 133 -5.53 -20.77 11.93
CA ASP A 133 -6.76 -21.37 12.49
C ASP A 133 -7.47 -20.40 13.44
N GLU A 134 -6.73 -19.68 14.29
CA GLU A 134 -7.26 -18.62 15.18
C GLU A 134 -7.93 -17.47 14.38
N GLU A 135 -7.32 -17.07 13.27
CA GLU A 135 -7.76 -15.97 12.42
C GLU A 135 -8.78 -16.37 11.35
N GLY A 136 -9.16 -17.66 11.28
CA GLY A 136 -10.05 -18.19 10.25
C GLY A 136 -9.48 -18.14 8.82
N LYS A 137 -8.16 -18.10 8.67
CA LYS A 137 -7.43 -18.03 7.40
C LYS A 137 -6.93 -19.41 6.98
N LYS A 138 -6.97 -19.71 5.68
CA LYS A 138 -6.39 -20.95 5.16
C LYS A 138 -4.87 -20.85 5.07
N PRO A 139 -4.09 -21.74 5.74
CA PRO A 139 -2.63 -21.67 5.69
C PRO A 139 -2.08 -22.05 4.31
N TYR A 140 -1.00 -21.38 3.90
CA TYR A 140 -0.21 -21.81 2.76
C TYR A 140 0.47 -23.17 3.01
N GLY A 141 0.75 -23.91 1.93
CA GLY A 141 1.58 -25.10 2.00
C GLY A 141 3.03 -24.77 2.40
N LYS A 142 3.70 -25.72 3.07
CA LYS A 142 5.05 -25.56 3.66
C LYS A 142 6.06 -24.85 2.74
N ASN A 143 6.18 -25.28 1.49
CA ASN A 143 7.17 -24.72 0.56
C ASN A 143 6.90 -23.25 0.25
N ASN A 144 5.65 -22.89 -0.05
CA ASN A 144 5.25 -21.51 -0.35
C ASN A 144 5.40 -20.61 0.89
N PHE A 145 5.07 -21.14 2.08
CA PHE A 145 5.33 -20.44 3.34
C PHE A 145 6.83 -20.14 3.51
N TYR A 146 7.71 -21.13 3.37
CA TYR A 146 9.15 -20.91 3.53
C TYR A 146 9.74 -19.95 2.49
N GLU A 147 9.28 -19.99 1.24
CA GLU A 147 9.68 -19.02 0.22
C GLU A 147 9.27 -17.60 0.63
N LYS A 148 8.01 -17.41 1.03
CA LYS A 148 7.50 -16.10 1.50
C LYS A 148 8.26 -15.59 2.72
N VAL A 149 8.55 -16.45 3.70
CA VAL A 149 9.35 -16.11 4.89
C VAL A 149 10.76 -15.65 4.50
N ARG A 150 11.41 -16.34 3.55
CA ARG A 150 12.76 -15.98 3.07
C ARG A 150 12.81 -14.65 2.30
N MET A 151 11.69 -14.22 1.72
CA MET A 151 11.59 -12.91 1.05
C MET A 151 11.50 -11.73 2.03
N GLN A 152 11.29 -11.99 3.33
CA GLN A 152 11.13 -10.94 4.33
C GLN A 152 12.49 -10.39 4.74
N LYS A 153 12.68 -9.07 4.57
CA LYS A 153 13.96 -8.39 4.86
C LYS A 153 14.45 -8.55 6.31
N ARG A 154 13.52 -8.77 7.26
CA ARG A 154 13.82 -8.97 8.68
C ARG A 154 14.27 -10.40 9.04
N ILE A 155 14.27 -11.32 8.08
CA ILE A 155 14.57 -12.74 8.32
C ILE A 155 15.84 -13.14 7.59
N GLU A 156 16.79 -13.71 8.32
CA GLU A 156 17.98 -14.35 7.77
C GLU A 156 17.88 -15.86 7.92
N THR A 157 18.36 -16.59 6.93
CA THR A 157 18.50 -18.04 7.02
C THR A 157 19.88 -18.39 7.57
N GLY A 158 19.93 -19.39 8.45
CA GLY A 158 21.16 -19.91 9.01
C GLY A 158 21.09 -21.41 9.21
N ARG A 159 22.21 -21.98 9.69
CA ARG A 159 22.31 -23.39 10.05
C ARG A 159 22.75 -23.52 11.50
N SER A 160 22.06 -24.38 12.24
CA SER A 160 22.35 -24.78 13.61
C SER A 160 22.77 -26.25 13.64
N ILE A 161 23.23 -26.72 14.80
CA ILE A 161 23.55 -28.14 15.06
C ILE A 161 22.34 -29.05 14.78
N THR A 162 21.12 -28.53 15.00
CA THR A 162 19.85 -29.25 14.84
C THR A 162 19.21 -29.12 13.45
N GLY A 163 19.80 -28.34 12.53
CA GLY A 163 19.29 -28.13 11.18
C GLY A 163 19.19 -26.66 10.78
N ASP A 164 18.39 -26.37 9.75
CA ASP A 164 18.18 -25.01 9.26
C ASP A 164 17.39 -24.18 10.28
N VAL A 165 17.69 -22.88 10.36
CA VAL A 165 17.03 -21.93 11.28
C VAL A 165 16.73 -20.61 10.60
N PHE A 166 15.67 -19.94 11.04
CA PHE A 166 15.37 -18.55 10.73
C PHE A 166 15.82 -17.66 11.88
N ARG A 167 16.56 -16.60 11.58
CA ARG A 167 16.99 -15.56 12.52
C ARG A 167 16.22 -14.28 12.22
N ILE A 168 15.47 -13.78 13.19
CA ILE A 168 14.73 -12.53 13.07
C ILE A 168 15.60 -11.39 13.57
N LYS A 169 15.79 -10.35 12.75
CA LYS A 169 16.47 -9.11 13.16
C LYS A 169 15.53 -8.27 14.01
N GLY A 170 16.02 -7.76 15.13
CA GLY A 170 15.32 -6.69 15.84
C GLY A 170 15.38 -5.39 15.03
N THR A 171 14.27 -4.64 14.96
CA THR A 171 14.27 -3.29 14.39
C THR A 171 14.94 -2.33 15.37
N PRO A 172 15.84 -1.45 14.91
CA PRO A 172 16.17 -0.25 15.66
C PRO A 172 14.91 0.60 15.78
N LYS A 173 14.53 0.98 17.01
CA LYS A 173 13.50 2.00 17.24
C LYS A 173 14.01 3.32 16.66
N GLU A 174 13.52 3.72 15.49
CA GLU A 174 13.60 5.11 15.04
C GLU A 174 12.20 5.72 15.07
N GLU A 175 11.87 6.38 16.19
CA GLU A 175 10.89 7.45 16.21
C GLU A 175 11.49 8.64 15.47
N LYS A 176 10.97 8.94 14.29
CA LYS A 176 11.08 10.29 13.72
C LYS A 176 9.70 10.73 13.25
N ASP A 177 9.07 11.52 14.09
CA ASP A 177 7.97 12.40 13.69
C ASP A 177 8.51 13.38 12.63
N PHE A 178 8.11 13.16 11.39
CA PHE A 178 8.21 14.16 10.34
C PHE A 178 6.87 14.88 10.24
N GLN A 179 6.86 16.15 10.65
CA GLN A 179 5.79 17.10 10.31
C GLN A 179 5.93 17.45 8.83
N ASP A 180 5.04 16.92 7.99
CA ASP A 180 4.83 17.42 6.64
C ASP A 180 3.78 18.55 6.70
N GLU A 181 4.22 19.81 6.71
CA GLU A 181 3.37 20.90 6.25
C GLU A 181 3.21 20.76 4.73
N ILE A 182 1.98 20.50 4.27
CA ILE A 182 1.64 20.51 2.85
C ILE A 182 1.58 21.99 2.43
N PRO A 183 2.42 22.46 1.49
CA PRO A 183 2.27 23.81 0.97
C PRO A 183 1.04 23.83 0.06
N PHE A 184 -0.04 24.41 0.56
CA PHE A 184 -1.11 24.95 -0.26
C PHE A 184 -0.96 26.47 -0.32
#